data_AF-A0A8H7KZD4-F1
#
_entry.id   AF-A0A8H7KZD4-F1
#
_cell.length_a   1.000
_cell.length_b   1.000
_cell.length_c   1.000
_cell.angle_alpha   90.00
_cell.angle_beta   90.00
_cell.angle_gamma   90.00
#
_symmetry.space_group_name_H-M   'P 1'
#
loop_
_entity.id
_entity.type
_entity.pdbx_description
1 polymer ?
#
loop_
_entity_poly.entity_id
_entity_poly.type
_entity_poly.pdbx_seq_one_letter_code
_entity_poly.pdbx_strand_id
1 'polypeptide(L)'
;MLNIPQDLIDLALKPLPTSSLFHSTLHGRDTVDETDLDQWDHPPPYSNSQTPSSDTYAMNLVDVVHGRRLRAHLQDQRHRMEGYRSRKTIRGVHQATLALERQVFEGWARAKEQTTGAACGTSHLEGLMGKHYLQWTARWTYSLHEEVQALAKGREAYETLFNSRFNT
;
A
#
# COMPACT_ATOMS: atom_id res chain seq x y z
N MET A 1 -11.83 -2.11 -17.44
CA MET A 1 -11.28 -2.60 -16.15
C MET A 1 -9.84 -2.98 -16.38
N LEU A 2 -8.95 -2.69 -15.42
CA LEU A 2 -7.55 -3.10 -15.49
C LEU A 2 -7.45 -4.64 -15.43
N ASN A 3 -6.55 -5.24 -16.21
CA ASN A 3 -6.20 -6.66 -16.04
C ASN A 3 -5.01 -6.75 -15.07
N ILE A 4 -5.22 -7.33 -13.89
CA ILE A 4 -4.17 -7.42 -12.87
C ILE A 4 -3.31 -8.67 -13.13
N PRO A 5 -1.97 -8.51 -13.26
CA PRO A 5 -1.04 -9.63 -13.37
C PRO A 5 -1.06 -10.55 -12.14
N GLN A 6 -0.87 -11.86 -12.33
CA GLN A 6 -0.90 -12.84 -11.24
C GLN A 6 0.15 -12.56 -10.15
N ASP A 7 1.34 -12.11 -10.54
CA ASP A 7 2.41 -11.80 -9.59
C ASP A 7 2.10 -10.57 -8.71
N LEU A 8 1.32 -9.62 -9.21
CA LEU A 8 0.76 -8.54 -8.39
C LEU A 8 -0.19 -9.12 -7.36
N ILE A 9 -1.10 -10.03 -7.76
CA ILE A 9 -2.03 -10.69 -6.84
C ILE A 9 -1.26 -11.47 -5.76
N ASP A 10 -0.27 -12.25 -6.17
CA ASP A 10 0.55 -13.04 -5.24
C ASP A 10 1.25 -12.13 -4.22
N LEU A 11 1.81 -10.99 -4.66
CA LEU A 11 2.40 -9.99 -3.78
C LEU A 11 1.37 -9.32 -2.86
N ALA A 12 0.19 -9.01 -3.38
CA ALA A 12 -0.90 -8.41 -2.61
C ALA A 12 -1.41 -9.32 -1.50
N LEU A 13 -1.40 -10.64 -1.72
CA LEU A 13 -1.92 -11.61 -0.75
C LEU A 13 -0.87 -12.05 0.28
N LYS A 14 0.44 -11.82 0.04
CA LYS A 14 1.50 -12.15 1.00
C LYS A 14 1.27 -11.49 2.36
N PRO A 15 1.21 -12.24 3.48
CA PRO A 15 0.94 -11.70 4.81
C PRO A 15 1.74 -10.45 5.16
N LEU A 16 1.10 -9.51 5.87
CA LEU A 16 1.78 -8.39 6.51
C LEU A 16 2.47 -8.86 7.79
N PRO A 17 3.44 -8.09 8.31
CA PRO A 17 4.01 -8.36 9.61
C PRO A 17 2.95 -8.40 10.72
N THR A 18 3.24 -9.17 11.77
CA THR A 18 2.37 -9.33 12.96
C THR A 18 3.13 -9.03 14.25
N SER A 19 4.25 -8.31 14.15
CA SER A 19 5.08 -7.96 15.30
C SER A 19 4.38 -6.91 16.17
N SER A 20 4.79 -6.81 17.43
CA SER A 20 4.34 -5.75 18.32
C SER A 20 4.62 -4.36 17.74
N LEU A 21 5.80 -4.18 17.12
CA LEU A 21 6.21 -2.92 16.49
C LEU A 21 5.27 -2.53 15.34
N PHE A 22 4.95 -3.47 14.45
CA PHE A 22 3.97 -3.24 13.37
C PHE A 22 2.62 -2.80 13.94
N HIS A 23 2.11 -3.50 14.95
CA HIS A 23 0.83 -3.16 15.58
C HIS A 23 0.87 -1.79 16.27
N SER A 24 1.94 -1.45 16.97
CA SER A 24 2.13 -0.12 17.57
C SER A 24 2.03 0.97 16.50
N THR A 25 2.81 0.85 15.41
CA THR A 25 2.77 1.83 14.31
C THR A 25 1.40 1.90 13.63
N LEU A 26 0.73 0.75 13.44
CA LEU A 26 -0.62 0.70 12.85
C LEU A 26 -1.66 1.49 13.67
N HIS A 27 -1.55 1.47 15.00
CA HIS A 27 -2.57 2.03 15.89
C HIS A 27 -2.32 3.47 16.36
N GLY A 28 -1.09 4.01 16.30
CA GLY A 28 -0.83 5.36 16.80
C GLY A 28 0.43 6.02 16.23
N ARG A 29 0.36 7.35 16.02
CA ARG A 29 1.49 8.18 15.58
C ARG A 29 2.45 8.52 16.74
N ASP A 30 1.98 8.37 17.98
CA ASP A 30 2.73 8.76 19.17
C ASP A 30 3.56 7.62 19.77
N THR A 31 3.47 6.41 19.22
CA THR A 31 4.15 5.22 19.76
C THR A 31 5.52 4.96 19.14
N VAL A 32 5.74 5.42 17.91
CA VAL A 32 6.98 5.21 17.15
C VAL A 32 7.32 6.52 16.46
N ASP A 33 8.59 6.93 16.53
CA ASP A 33 9.07 8.07 15.77
C ASP A 33 9.15 7.70 14.27
N GLU A 34 8.37 8.40 13.45
CA GLU A 34 8.24 8.17 12.01
C GLU A 34 8.82 9.33 11.17
N THR A 35 9.55 10.27 11.79
CA THR A 35 9.96 11.54 11.15
C THR A 35 10.87 11.37 9.94
N ASP A 36 11.79 10.39 9.96
CA ASP A 36 12.80 10.18 8.91
C ASP A 36 12.47 9.03 7.94
N LEU A 37 11.18 8.67 7.82
CA LEU A 37 10.73 7.51 7.04
C LEU A 37 10.26 7.84 5.62
N ASP A 38 10.16 9.12 5.27
CA ASP A 38 9.54 9.57 4.00
C ASP A 38 10.25 9.03 2.76
N GLN A 39 11.57 8.82 2.81
CA GLN A 39 12.31 8.20 1.70
C GLN A 39 11.76 6.81 1.32
N TRP A 40 11.22 6.07 2.29
CA TRP A 40 10.73 4.70 2.08
C TRP A 40 9.32 4.68 1.51
N ASP A 41 8.61 5.81 1.54
CA ASP A 41 7.28 5.97 0.94
C ASP A 41 7.32 6.15 -0.58
N HIS A 42 8.49 6.48 -1.11
CA HIS A 42 8.75 6.62 -2.54
C HIS A 42 9.24 5.31 -3.17
N PRO A 43 9.01 5.14 -4.49
CA PRO A 43 9.57 3.99 -5.21
C PRO A 43 11.11 4.02 -5.16
N PRO A 44 11.78 2.86 -5.18
CA PRO A 44 13.24 2.81 -5.36
C PRO A 44 13.67 3.51 -6.68
N PRO A 45 14.94 3.89 -6.84
CA PRO A 45 16.08 3.63 -5.96
C PRO A 45 16.11 4.55 -4.73
N TYR A 46 16.58 4.01 -3.61
CA TYR A 46 16.77 4.79 -2.39
C TYR A 46 18.17 5.41 -2.39
N SER A 47 18.24 6.67 -2.03
CA SER A 47 19.50 7.40 -1.90
C SER A 47 20.01 7.27 -0.47
N ASN A 48 20.61 6.15 -0.09
CA ASN A 48 21.29 6.08 1.21
C ASN A 48 22.58 5.26 1.20
N SER A 49 23.69 5.98 1.07
CA SER A 49 24.99 5.56 1.59
C SER A 49 25.03 5.87 3.09
N GLN A 50 25.52 4.95 3.91
CA GLN A 50 25.92 5.15 5.32
C GLN A 50 24.95 4.66 6.40
N THR A 51 24.83 3.34 6.56
CA THR A 51 25.08 2.69 7.86
C THR A 51 25.09 1.16 7.67
N PRO A 52 25.93 0.41 8.39
CA PRO A 52 25.68 -1.01 8.56
C PRO A 52 24.38 -1.15 9.37
N SER A 53 23.26 -1.27 8.66
CA SER A 53 21.99 -1.64 9.27
C SER A 53 22.09 -3.11 9.66
N SER A 54 21.90 -3.39 10.95
CA SER A 54 21.72 -4.77 11.40
C SER A 54 20.46 -5.35 10.76
N ASP A 55 20.39 -6.67 10.61
CA ASP A 55 19.17 -7.33 10.14
C ASP A 55 17.97 -6.96 11.03
N THR A 56 18.19 -6.81 12.33
CA THR A 56 17.17 -6.32 13.28
C THR A 56 16.66 -4.93 12.91
N TYR A 57 17.55 -3.99 12.57
CA TYR A 57 17.13 -2.66 12.12
C TYR A 57 16.30 -2.75 10.84
N ALA A 58 16.76 -3.55 9.87
CA ALA A 58 16.07 -3.71 8.59
C ALA A 58 14.66 -4.28 8.75
N MET A 59 14.50 -5.30 9.61
CA MET A 59 13.20 -5.89 9.92
C MET A 59 12.29 -4.93 10.69
N ASN A 60 12.82 -4.20 11.67
CA ASN A 60 12.05 -3.18 12.38
C ASN A 60 11.57 -2.08 11.43
N LEU A 61 12.40 -1.67 10.47
CA LEU A 61 12.03 -0.68 9.47
C LEU A 61 10.89 -1.19 8.57
N VAL A 62 10.94 -2.46 8.16
CA VAL A 62 9.84 -3.11 7.41
C VAL A 62 8.53 -3.07 8.21
N ASP A 63 8.58 -3.41 9.50
CA ASP A 63 7.41 -3.40 10.37
C ASP A 63 6.78 -2.00 10.48
N VAL A 64 7.60 -0.99 10.75
CA VAL A 64 7.15 0.39 10.90
C VAL A 64 6.58 0.91 9.57
N VAL A 65 7.28 0.69 8.45
CA VAL A 65 6.82 1.17 7.14
C VAL A 65 5.51 0.51 6.71
N HIS A 66 5.34 -0.81 6.92
CA HIS A 66 4.05 -1.46 6.66
C HIS A 66 2.94 -0.98 7.58
N GLY A 67 3.21 -0.79 8.86
CA GLY A 67 2.24 -0.28 9.83
C GLY A 67 1.75 1.12 9.47
N ARG A 68 2.68 2.04 9.21
CA ARG A 68 2.42 3.43 8.80
C ARG A 68 1.56 3.48 7.54
N ARG A 69 1.93 2.68 6.54
CA ARG A 69 1.25 2.61 5.24
C ARG A 69 -0.14 2.02 5.33
N LEU A 70 -0.30 0.91 6.05
CA LEU A 70 -1.61 0.32 6.27
C LEU A 70 -2.54 1.30 7.00
N ARG A 71 -2.03 1.99 8.03
CA ARG A 71 -2.78 3.03 8.74
C ARG A 71 -3.27 4.13 7.78
N ALA A 72 -2.37 4.70 6.97
CA ALA A 72 -2.71 5.73 6.00
C ALA A 72 -3.72 5.24 4.96
N HIS A 73 -3.52 4.03 4.41
CA HIS A 73 -4.44 3.45 3.44
C HIS A 73 -5.83 3.21 4.01
N LEU A 74 -5.94 2.68 5.23
CA LEU A 74 -7.23 2.47 5.89
C LEU A 74 -7.94 3.80 6.15
N GLN A 75 -7.21 4.85 6.52
CA GLN A 75 -7.75 6.21 6.68
C GLN A 75 -8.26 6.77 5.36
N ASP A 76 -7.44 6.73 4.30
CA ASP A 76 -7.81 7.23 2.98
C ASP A 76 -9.00 6.46 2.40
N GLN A 77 -8.99 5.15 2.55
CA GLN A 77 -10.05 4.28 2.07
C GLN A 77 -11.35 4.54 2.82
N ARG A 78 -11.31 4.65 4.16
CA ARG A 78 -12.46 5.03 4.96
C ARG A 78 -12.99 6.40 4.53
N HIS A 79 -12.13 7.39 4.38
CA HIS A 79 -12.51 8.74 3.94
C HIS A 79 -13.22 8.72 2.57
N ARG A 80 -12.68 7.98 1.58
CA ARG A 80 -13.32 7.83 0.26
C ARG A 80 -14.68 7.15 0.36
N MET A 81 -14.77 6.05 1.12
CA MET A 81 -16.01 5.27 1.27
C MET A 81 -17.07 6.00 2.10
N GLU A 82 -16.68 6.85 3.05
CA GLU A 82 -17.59 7.77 3.75
C GLU A 82 -18.06 8.90 2.84
N GLY A 83 -17.14 9.49 2.06
CA GLY A 83 -17.46 10.47 1.02
C GLY A 83 -18.41 9.93 -0.06
N TYR A 84 -18.44 8.62 -0.26
CA TYR A 84 -19.41 7.95 -1.11
C TYR A 84 -20.82 7.97 -0.50
N ARG A 85 -20.97 7.69 0.80
CA ARG A 85 -22.29 7.64 1.47
C ARG A 85 -23.05 8.96 1.37
N SER A 86 -22.34 10.08 1.35
CA SER A 86 -22.92 11.42 1.24
C SER A 86 -23.27 11.84 -0.19
N ARG A 87 -22.84 11.11 -1.23
CA ARG A 87 -23.05 11.49 -2.64
C ARG A 87 -24.32 10.88 -3.23
N LYS A 88 -25.07 11.70 -3.98
CA LYS A 88 -26.25 11.27 -4.74
C LYS A 88 -25.91 10.35 -5.92
N THR A 89 -24.73 10.53 -6.54
CA THR A 89 -24.32 9.77 -7.71
C THR A 89 -22.96 9.11 -7.52
N ILE A 90 -22.86 7.84 -7.94
CA ILE A 90 -21.66 7.01 -7.75
C ILE A 90 -20.63 7.20 -8.87
N ARG A 91 -21.05 7.77 -10.01
CA ARG A 91 -20.24 7.92 -11.23
C ARG A 91 -18.93 8.66 -10.97
N GLY A 92 -18.99 9.78 -10.24
CA GLY A 92 -17.79 10.56 -9.93
C GLY A 92 -16.82 9.83 -9.01
N VAL A 93 -17.32 9.04 -8.06
CA VAL A 93 -16.48 8.20 -7.18
C VAL A 93 -15.83 7.10 -8.02
N HIS A 94 -16.61 6.40 -8.86
CA HIS A 94 -16.09 5.36 -9.75
C HIS A 94 -14.97 5.88 -10.67
N GLN A 95 -15.15 7.04 -11.29
CA GLN A 95 -14.13 7.64 -12.15
C GLN A 95 -12.86 8.02 -11.40
N ALA A 96 -12.99 8.60 -10.20
CA ALA A 96 -11.84 8.95 -9.36
C ALA A 96 -11.08 7.69 -8.90
N THR A 97 -11.78 6.65 -8.46
CA THR A 97 -11.17 5.38 -8.04
C THR A 97 -10.49 4.67 -9.22
N LEU A 98 -11.10 4.68 -10.41
CA LEU A 98 -10.47 4.16 -11.64
C LEU A 98 -9.19 4.89 -12.02
N ALA A 99 -9.15 6.22 -11.88
CA ALA A 99 -7.95 7.01 -12.16
C ALA A 99 -6.83 6.68 -11.16
N LEU A 100 -7.18 6.57 -9.88
CA LEU A 100 -6.26 6.19 -8.82
C LEU A 100 -5.72 4.76 -9.01
N GLU A 101 -6.57 3.79 -9.35
CA GLU A 101 -6.18 2.40 -9.65
C GLU A 101 -5.09 2.37 -10.74
N ARG A 102 -5.31 3.10 -11.84
CA ARG A 102 -4.33 3.19 -12.94
C ARG A 102 -3.03 3.82 -12.49
N GLN A 103 -3.09 4.94 -11.76
CA GLN A 103 -1.89 5.63 -11.28
C GLN A 103 -1.04 4.73 -10.38
N VAL A 104 -1.66 4.04 -9.42
CA VAL A 104 -0.94 3.15 -8.49
C VAL A 104 -0.38 1.93 -9.24
N PHE A 105 -1.15 1.35 -10.17
CA PHE A 105 -0.68 0.24 -11.01
C PHE A 105 0.55 0.62 -11.86
N GLU A 106 0.52 1.78 -12.52
CA GLU A 106 1.66 2.28 -13.29
C GLU A 106 2.88 2.51 -12.39
N GLY A 107 2.68 3.04 -11.18
CA GLY A 107 3.73 3.18 -10.17
C GLY A 107 4.34 1.83 -9.78
N TRP A 108 3.51 0.83 -9.51
CA TRP A 108 3.96 -0.53 -9.20
C TRP A 108 4.76 -1.14 -10.35
N ALA A 109 4.29 -1.00 -11.60
CA ALA A 109 4.97 -1.55 -12.77
C ALA A 109 6.37 -0.96 -12.94
N ARG A 110 6.51 0.37 -12.79
CA ARG A 110 7.81 1.05 -12.84
C ARG A 110 8.74 0.62 -11.70
N ALA A 111 8.21 0.57 -10.47
CA ALA A 111 8.98 0.13 -9.31
C ALA A 111 9.46 -1.32 -9.46
N LYS A 112 8.65 -2.18 -10.09
CA LYS A 112 8.99 -3.57 -10.35
C LYS A 112 10.18 -3.67 -11.29
N GLU A 113 10.15 -2.94 -12.41
CA GLU A 113 11.27 -2.88 -13.35
C GLU A 113 12.57 -2.44 -12.65
N GLN A 114 12.50 -1.41 -11.81
CA GLN A 114 13.64 -0.90 -11.03
C GLN A 114 14.18 -1.91 -10.02
N THR A 115 13.30 -2.70 -9.40
CA THR A 115 13.69 -3.70 -8.39
C THR A 115 14.22 -4.99 -9.02
N THR A 116 13.76 -5.35 -10.22
CA THR A 116 14.25 -6.52 -10.97
C THR A 116 15.48 -6.25 -11.83
N GLY A 117 15.75 -4.98 -12.15
CA GLY A 117 16.91 -4.57 -12.93
C GLY A 117 18.21 -4.49 -12.12
N ALA A 118 19.34 -4.29 -12.81
CA ALA A 118 20.67 -4.11 -12.22
C ALA A 118 20.82 -2.85 -11.34
N ALA A 119 19.73 -2.09 -11.14
CA ALA A 119 19.64 -0.90 -10.31
C ALA A 119 19.08 -1.19 -8.90
N CYS A 120 18.83 -2.46 -8.55
CA CYS A 120 18.49 -2.83 -7.18
C CYS A 120 19.66 -2.42 -6.28
N GLY A 121 19.37 -1.61 -5.26
CA GLY A 121 20.35 -0.91 -4.44
C GLY A 121 21.53 -1.79 -3.98
N THR A 122 22.69 -1.17 -3.82
CA THR A 122 23.94 -1.88 -3.51
C THR A 122 23.94 -2.50 -2.11
N SER A 123 22.96 -2.14 -1.26
CA SER A 123 22.83 -2.64 0.10
C SER A 123 21.67 -3.62 0.32
N HIS A 124 21.84 -4.52 1.29
CA HIS A 124 20.79 -5.46 1.73
C HIS A 124 19.49 -4.74 2.10
N LEU A 125 19.58 -3.62 2.83
CA LEU A 125 18.44 -2.84 3.27
C LEU A 125 17.63 -2.29 2.10
N GLU A 126 18.28 -1.71 1.10
CA GLU A 126 17.59 -1.14 -0.08
C GLU A 126 16.83 -2.22 -0.86
N GLY A 127 17.47 -3.38 -1.06
CA GLY A 127 16.83 -4.52 -1.72
C GLY A 127 15.64 -5.06 -0.93
N LEU A 128 15.75 -5.11 0.40
CA LEU A 128 14.65 -5.52 1.28
C LEU A 128 13.48 -4.52 1.22
N MET A 129 13.77 -3.23 1.36
CA MET A 129 12.77 -2.17 1.30
C MET A 129 12.10 -2.07 -0.06
N GLY A 130 12.84 -2.27 -1.15
CA GLY A 130 12.28 -2.31 -2.51
C GLY A 130 11.29 -3.46 -2.68
N LYS A 131 11.61 -4.65 -2.16
CA LYS A 131 10.65 -5.79 -2.18
C LYS A 131 9.38 -5.50 -1.38
N HIS A 132 9.51 -4.89 -0.21
CA HIS A 132 8.35 -4.53 0.60
C HIS A 132 7.57 -3.34 0.05
N TYR A 133 8.22 -2.43 -0.68
CA TYR A 133 7.55 -1.41 -1.49
C TYR A 133 6.65 -2.04 -2.56
N LEU A 134 7.17 -3.05 -3.28
CA LEU A 134 6.38 -3.77 -4.29
C LEU A 134 5.21 -4.52 -3.67
N GLN A 135 5.42 -5.18 -2.53
CA GLN A 135 4.35 -5.84 -1.79
C GLN A 135 3.26 -4.83 -1.40
N TRP A 136 3.66 -3.69 -0.86
CA TRP A 136 2.74 -2.64 -0.43
C TRP A 136 1.92 -2.07 -1.60
N THR A 137 2.59 -1.65 -2.66
CA THR A 137 1.92 -1.08 -3.84
C THR A 137 1.01 -2.09 -4.53
N ALA A 138 1.40 -3.37 -4.58
CA ALA A 138 0.52 -4.45 -5.03
C ALA A 138 -0.76 -4.58 -4.19
N ARG A 139 -0.63 -4.55 -2.85
CA ARG A 139 -1.78 -4.55 -1.93
C ARG A 139 -2.72 -3.38 -2.19
N TRP A 140 -2.16 -2.19 -2.39
CA TRP A 140 -2.95 -1.00 -2.66
C TRP A 140 -3.69 -1.08 -4.00
N THR A 141 -3.00 -1.47 -5.09
CA THR A 141 -3.61 -1.70 -6.39
C THR A 141 -4.73 -2.73 -6.32
N TYR A 142 -4.50 -3.87 -5.66
CA TYR A 142 -5.51 -4.91 -5.51
C TYR A 142 -6.73 -4.41 -4.72
N SER A 143 -6.51 -3.70 -3.62
CA SER A 143 -7.60 -3.09 -2.84
C SER A 143 -8.44 -2.12 -3.68
N LEU A 144 -7.81 -1.28 -4.51
CA LEU A 144 -8.50 -0.35 -5.41
C LEU A 144 -9.26 -1.08 -6.53
N HIS A 145 -8.70 -2.18 -7.03
CA HIS A 145 -9.36 -3.00 -8.03
C HIS A 145 -10.67 -3.60 -7.52
N GLU A 146 -10.66 -4.13 -6.30
CA GLU A 146 -11.88 -4.61 -5.64
C GLU A 146 -12.91 -3.47 -5.47
N GLU A 147 -12.46 -2.27 -5.11
CA GLU A 147 -13.34 -1.09 -5.04
C GLU A 147 -13.96 -0.74 -6.39
N VAL A 148 -13.16 -0.72 -7.46
CA VAL A 148 -13.63 -0.46 -8.84
C VAL A 148 -14.66 -1.50 -9.27
N GLN A 149 -14.38 -2.79 -9.02
CA GLN A 149 -15.31 -3.87 -9.33
C GLN A 149 -16.63 -3.72 -8.57
N ALA A 150 -16.57 -3.37 -7.28
CA ALA A 150 -17.76 -3.17 -6.46
C ALA A 150 -18.56 -1.94 -6.94
N LEU A 151 -17.89 -0.83 -7.24
CA LEU A 151 -18.53 0.38 -7.79
C LEU A 151 -19.19 0.15 -9.16
N ALA A 152 -18.60 -0.70 -10.00
CA ALA A 152 -19.17 -1.09 -11.28
C ALA A 152 -20.45 -1.93 -11.13
N LYS A 153 -20.54 -2.74 -10.06
CA LYS A 153 -21.74 -3.53 -9.71
C LYS A 153 -22.84 -2.70 -9.06
N GLY A 154 -22.50 -1.53 -8.51
CA GLY A 154 -23.45 -0.57 -7.97
C GLY A 154 -23.27 -0.30 -6.48
N ARG A 155 -24.26 0.37 -5.88
CA ARG A 155 -24.19 0.88 -4.51
C ARG A 155 -24.08 -0.22 -3.46
N GLU A 156 -24.97 -1.19 -3.53
CA GLU A 156 -25.05 -2.28 -2.57
C GLU A 156 -23.74 -3.05 -2.49
N ALA A 157 -23.17 -3.44 -3.64
CA ALA A 157 -21.88 -4.15 -3.67
C ALA A 157 -20.73 -3.34 -3.05
N TYR A 158 -20.70 -2.03 -3.26
CA TYR A 158 -19.69 -1.16 -2.66
C TYR A 158 -19.89 -1.00 -1.14
N GLU A 159 -21.14 -0.92 -0.66
CA GLU A 159 -21.46 -0.89 0.77
C GLU A 159 -21.13 -2.23 1.46
N THR A 160 -21.37 -3.37 0.80
CA THR A 160 -20.96 -4.69 1.30
C THR A 160 -19.45 -4.76 1.49
N LEU A 161 -18.66 -4.30 0.50
CA LEU A 161 -17.20 -4.27 0.59
C LEU A 161 -16.72 -3.35 1.73
N PHE A 162 -17.36 -2.19 1.93
CA PHE A 162 -17.05 -1.31 3.05
C PHE A 162 -17.28 -2.02 4.39
N ASN A 163 -18.45 -2.64 4.57
CA ASN A 163 -18.80 -3.31 5.82
C ASN A 163 -17.84 -4.45 6.13
N SER A 164 -17.43 -5.25 5.14
CA SER A 164 -16.46 -6.34 5.34
C SER A 164 -15.07 -5.87 5.77
N ARG A 165 -14.71 -4.60 5.48
CA ARG A 165 -13.38 -4.06 5.80
C ARG A 165 -13.35 -3.24 7.10
N PHE A 166 -14.47 -2.66 7.52
CA PHE A 166 -14.47 -1.67 8.61
C PHE A 166 -15.52 -1.87 9.72
N ASN A 167 -16.48 -2.79 9.54
CA ASN A 167 -17.46 -3.12 10.57
C ASN A 167 -17.17 -4.52 11.11
N THR A 168 -16.20 -4.61 12.00
CA THR A 168 -15.93 -5.74 12.90
C THR A 168 -15.81 -5.24 14.32
#